data_AF-K9GLK6-F1
#
_entry.id   AF-K9GLK6-F1
#
_cell.length_a   1.000
_cell.length_b   1.000
_cell.length_c   1.000
_cell.angle_alpha   90.00
_cell.angle_beta   90.00
_cell.angle_gamma   90.00
#
_symmetry.space_group_name_H-M   'P 1'
#
loop_
_entity.id
_entity.type
_entity.pdbx_description
1 polymer ?
#
loop_
_entity_poly.entity_id
_entity_poly.type
_entity_poly.pdbx_seq_one_letter_code
_entity_poly.pdbx_strand_id
1 'polypeptide(L)'
;MSSQFEASPTFSIESDRLHISYFLPDSPEHCLFLVELWNSKEFMRTCGRTGIDTAEKASDFLRNRVHADYARNNYGMFLVSLKPHENASLAECTPIGSVSLMRGEPPNAYLAPDIGYAFLPTETGKGYATEAALALMGYAKRELGVDSVFGFCGKDDTHSARVLAKIGLEFRGQKKLKVFGGRESAVWALPTMSQDLSVYGLDN
;
A
#
# COMPACT_ATOMS: atom_id res chain seq x y z
N MET A 1 19.34 19.70 -6.93
CA MET A 1 18.78 19.51 -5.57
C MET A 1 17.36 18.98 -5.78
N SER A 2 17.10 17.71 -5.49
CA SER A 2 15.74 17.16 -5.58
C SER A 2 14.92 17.81 -4.47
N SER A 3 13.81 18.47 -4.82
CA SER A 3 12.89 19.00 -3.82
C SER A 3 12.38 17.83 -2.98
N GLN A 4 12.63 17.87 -1.68
CA GLN A 4 12.10 16.90 -0.74
C GLN A 4 10.57 17.01 -0.75
N PHE A 5 9.86 15.88 -0.82
CA PHE A 5 8.40 15.88 -0.71
C PHE A 5 8.02 16.34 0.69
N GLU A 6 7.18 17.37 0.78
CA GLU A 6 6.65 17.87 2.04
C GLU A 6 5.24 17.30 2.25
N ALA A 7 5.16 16.24 3.07
CA ALA A 7 3.89 15.61 3.39
C ALA A 7 3.03 16.54 4.26
N SER A 8 1.87 16.96 3.74
CA SER A 8 0.91 17.72 4.56
C SER A 8 0.42 16.84 5.73
N PRO A 9 0.57 17.28 6.98
CA PRO A 9 0.12 16.52 8.15
C PRO A 9 -1.40 16.47 8.29
N THR A 10 -2.13 17.26 7.48
CA THR A 10 -3.59 17.35 7.49
C THR A 10 -4.23 16.67 6.28
N PHE A 11 -3.43 16.22 5.31
CA PHE A 11 -3.95 15.48 4.16
C PHE A 11 -4.56 14.16 4.61
N SER A 12 -5.78 13.88 4.15
CA SER A 12 -6.38 12.57 4.32
C SER A 12 -7.38 12.24 3.20
N ILE A 13 -7.39 10.98 2.80
CA ILE A 13 -8.47 10.36 2.02
C ILE A 13 -9.42 9.71 3.03
N GLU A 14 -10.67 10.13 3.02
CA GLU A 14 -11.68 9.62 3.94
C GLU A 14 -12.49 8.48 3.35
N SER A 15 -12.85 7.55 4.23
CA SER A 15 -13.95 6.61 4.04
C SER A 15 -14.89 6.65 5.25
N ASP A 16 -15.90 5.77 5.26
CA ASP A 16 -16.89 5.69 6.35
C ASP A 16 -16.23 5.51 7.72
N ARG A 17 -15.22 4.64 7.81
CA ARG A 17 -14.58 4.27 9.09
C ARG A 17 -13.11 4.69 9.19
N LEU A 18 -12.48 5.11 8.09
CA LEU A 18 -11.03 5.27 8.03
C LEU A 18 -10.63 6.67 7.57
N HIS A 19 -9.46 7.08 8.06
CA HIS A 19 -8.63 8.10 7.44
C HIS A 19 -7.39 7.43 6.84
N ILE A 20 -7.04 7.80 5.62
CA ILE A 20 -5.82 7.36 4.95
C ILE A 20 -4.94 8.59 4.77
N SER A 21 -3.80 8.66 5.44
CA SER A 21 -2.93 9.84 5.49
C SER A 21 -1.49 9.49 5.12
N TYR A 22 -0.65 10.52 4.96
CA TYR A 22 0.77 10.29 4.77
C TYR A 22 1.43 9.76 6.04
N PHE A 23 2.37 8.82 5.88
CA PHE A 23 3.36 8.56 6.91
C PHE A 23 4.27 9.78 7.08
N LEU A 24 4.53 10.16 8.34
CA LEU A 24 5.34 11.32 8.70
C LEU A 24 6.62 10.81 9.39
N PRO A 25 7.81 11.00 8.79
CA PRO A 25 9.06 10.46 9.32
C PRO A 25 9.47 11.10 10.65
N ASP A 26 9.00 12.32 10.92
CA ASP A 26 9.28 13.06 12.15
C ASP A 26 8.27 12.78 13.27
N SER A 27 7.27 11.93 13.03
CA SER A 27 6.30 11.51 14.06
C SER A 27 6.79 10.21 14.74
N PRO A 28 7.13 10.24 16.04
CA PRO A 28 7.49 9.02 16.77
C PRO A 28 6.38 7.97 16.75
N GLU A 29 5.11 8.40 16.80
CA GLU A 29 3.96 7.51 16.71
C GLU A 29 3.93 6.73 15.39
N HIS A 30 4.10 7.42 14.26
CA HIS A 30 4.10 6.79 12.94
C HIS A 30 5.28 5.82 12.78
N CYS A 31 6.46 6.20 13.28
CA CYS A 31 7.66 5.36 13.23
C CYS A 31 7.51 4.10 14.08
N LEU A 32 7.02 4.24 15.32
CA LEU A 32 6.77 3.10 16.22
C LEU A 32 5.68 2.19 15.67
N PHE A 33 4.61 2.76 15.11
CA PHE A 33 3.54 1.99 14.49
C PHE A 33 4.05 1.16 13.29
N LEU A 34 4.91 1.74 12.45
CA LEU A 34 5.51 0.99 11.33
C LEU A 34 6.35 -0.19 11.84
N VAL A 35 7.15 0.02 12.89
CA VAL A 35 7.93 -1.05 13.54
C VAL A 35 7.01 -2.16 14.05
N GLU A 36 5.93 -1.81 14.74
CA GLU A 36 4.96 -2.79 15.24
C GLU A 36 4.33 -3.60 14.09
N LEU A 37 3.83 -2.91 13.07
CA LEU A 37 3.14 -3.52 11.93
C LEU A 37 4.07 -4.49 11.19
N TRP A 38 5.29 -4.06 10.87
CA TRP A 38 6.22 -4.83 10.03
C TRP A 38 6.93 -5.97 10.77
N ASN A 39 6.92 -5.94 12.10
CA ASN A 39 7.44 -7.04 12.94
C ASN A 39 6.32 -7.93 13.50
N SER A 40 5.07 -7.72 13.07
CA SER A 40 3.98 -8.67 13.35
C SER A 40 4.26 -10.02 12.67
N LYS A 41 3.81 -11.11 13.30
CA LYS A 41 3.98 -12.47 12.75
C LYS A 41 3.38 -12.61 11.34
N GLU A 42 2.26 -11.94 11.11
CA GLU A 42 1.56 -11.99 9.83
C GLU A 42 2.34 -11.29 8.72
N PHE A 43 2.83 -10.07 8.98
CA PHE A 43 3.67 -9.35 8.01
C PHE A 43 4.95 -10.11 7.70
N MET A 44 5.66 -10.63 8.71
CA MET A 44 6.87 -11.41 8.48
C MET A 44 6.61 -12.71 7.70
N ARG A 45 5.42 -13.30 7.84
CA ARG A 45 5.03 -14.51 7.08
C ARG A 45 4.84 -14.21 5.60
N THR A 46 4.29 -13.06 5.25
CA THR A 46 3.94 -12.70 3.85
C THR A 46 5.07 -11.94 3.16
N CYS A 47 5.62 -10.92 3.83
CA CYS A 47 6.62 -10.01 3.28
C CYS A 47 8.06 -10.39 3.64
N GLY A 48 8.25 -11.18 4.71
CA GLY A 48 9.58 -11.49 5.27
C GLY A 48 10.06 -10.44 6.29
N ARG A 49 11.27 -10.65 6.81
CA ARG A 49 11.90 -9.69 7.76
C ARG A 49 12.53 -8.53 6.99
N THR A 50 12.14 -7.32 7.33
CA THR A 50 12.62 -6.08 6.68
C THR A 50 13.87 -5.50 7.33
N GLY A 51 14.15 -5.86 8.60
CA GLY A 51 15.24 -5.28 9.40
C GLY A 51 14.94 -3.89 9.99
N ILE A 52 13.72 -3.39 9.77
CA ILE A 52 13.21 -2.15 10.37
C ILE A 52 12.59 -2.50 11.72
N ASP A 53 13.40 -2.43 12.76
CA ASP A 53 13.07 -2.85 14.13
C ASP A 53 13.24 -1.72 15.17
N THR A 54 13.58 -0.50 14.74
CA THR A 54 13.65 0.69 15.60
C THR A 54 12.97 1.89 14.95
N ALA A 55 12.57 2.86 15.77
CA ALA A 55 11.91 4.08 15.30
C ALA A 55 12.80 4.91 14.37
N GLU A 56 14.12 4.91 14.61
CA GLU A 56 15.10 5.61 13.77
C GLU A 56 15.16 5.00 12.37
N LYS A 57 15.25 3.66 12.29
CA LYS A 57 15.23 2.95 11.00
C LYS A 57 13.92 3.15 10.27
N ALA A 58 12.79 3.18 10.99
CA ALA A 58 11.49 3.48 10.41
C ALA A 58 11.44 4.91 9.87
N SER A 59 11.93 5.90 10.63
CA SER A 59 12.03 7.30 10.18
C SER A 59 12.87 7.42 8.90
N ASP A 60 14.04 6.79 8.87
CA ASP A 60 14.92 6.78 7.69
C ASP A 60 14.24 6.14 6.48
N PHE A 61 13.53 5.02 6.68
CA PHE A 61 12.79 4.38 5.60
C PHE A 61 11.64 5.26 5.09
N LEU A 62 10.86 5.86 5.98
CA LEU A 62 9.77 6.75 5.61
C LEU A 62 10.29 7.97 4.83
N ARG A 63 11.40 8.57 5.29
CA ARG A 63 12.00 9.75 4.66
C ARG A 63 12.65 9.44 3.31
N ASN A 64 13.37 8.33 3.21
CA ASN A 64 14.22 8.05 2.05
C ASN A 64 13.53 7.19 0.99
N ARG A 65 12.57 6.35 1.37
CA ARG A 65 11.83 5.48 0.43
C ARG A 65 10.41 5.99 0.21
N VAL A 66 9.62 6.10 1.27
CA VAL A 66 8.19 6.42 1.14
C VAL A 66 7.97 7.82 0.58
N HIS A 67 8.70 8.83 1.09
CA HIS A 67 8.61 10.19 0.57
C HIS A 67 9.23 10.35 -0.82
N ALA A 68 10.24 9.54 -1.17
CA ALA A 68 10.77 9.49 -2.53
C ALA A 68 9.75 8.90 -3.53
N ASP A 69 8.92 7.95 -3.09
CA ASP A 69 7.81 7.44 -3.89
C ASP A 69 6.73 8.50 -4.10
N TYR A 70 6.39 9.27 -3.06
CA TYR A 70 5.47 10.41 -3.21
C TYR A 70 6.00 11.46 -4.18
N ALA A 71 7.26 11.87 -4.06
CA ALA A 71 7.88 12.83 -4.97
C ALA A 71 7.87 12.35 -6.43
N ARG A 72 8.04 11.03 -6.64
CA ARG A 72 8.17 10.43 -7.96
C ARG A 72 6.82 10.16 -8.63
N ASN A 73 5.85 9.70 -7.85
CA ASN A 73 4.60 9.13 -8.38
C ASN A 73 3.34 9.89 -7.93
N ASN A 74 3.43 10.82 -6.99
CA ASN A 74 2.31 11.41 -6.23
C ASN A 74 1.53 10.42 -5.35
N TYR A 75 1.97 9.16 -5.28
CA TYR A 75 1.41 8.10 -4.43
C TYR A 75 2.52 7.16 -3.96
N GLY A 76 2.21 6.37 -2.93
CA GLY A 76 3.14 5.45 -2.29
C GLY A 76 2.42 4.64 -1.22
N MET A 77 3.08 4.43 -0.08
CA MET A 77 2.51 3.73 1.07
C MET A 77 1.94 4.70 2.11
N PHE A 78 0.63 4.66 2.32
CA PHE A 78 -0.13 5.51 3.23
C PHE A 78 -0.43 4.81 4.56
N LEU A 79 -0.58 5.61 5.62
CA LEU A 79 -1.04 5.16 6.93
C LEU A 79 -2.57 5.07 6.92
N VAL A 80 -3.11 4.01 7.51
CA VAL A 80 -4.56 3.82 7.69
C VAL A 80 -4.87 3.94 9.18
N SER A 81 -5.73 4.90 9.52
CA SER A 81 -6.16 5.17 10.90
C SER A 81 -7.68 4.99 11.02
N LEU A 82 -8.11 4.36 12.12
CA LEU A 82 -9.51 4.07 12.43
C LEU A 82 -10.17 5.26 13.15
N LYS A 83 -11.35 5.66 12.66
CA LYS A 83 -12.20 6.67 13.29
C LYS A 83 -12.84 6.11 14.57
N PRO A 84 -12.73 6.77 15.73
CA PRO A 84 -13.43 6.36 16.95
C PRO A 84 -14.95 6.57 16.89
N HIS A 85 -15.40 7.53 16.07
CA HIS A 85 -16.80 7.82 15.79
C HIS A 85 -16.95 8.45 14.41
N GLU A 86 -18.19 8.56 13.93
CA GLU A 86 -18.50 9.28 12.70
C GLU A 86 -17.96 10.73 12.78
N ASN A 87 -17.36 11.22 11.70
CA ASN A 87 -16.77 12.57 11.59
C ASN A 87 -15.59 12.87 12.53
N ALA A 88 -14.98 11.85 13.16
CA ALA A 88 -13.74 12.05 13.91
C ALA A 88 -12.64 12.63 13.00
N SER A 89 -11.89 13.60 13.51
CA SER A 89 -10.75 14.17 12.80
C SER A 89 -9.58 13.19 12.74
N LEU A 90 -8.64 13.41 11.81
CA LEU A 90 -7.43 12.58 11.70
C LEU A 90 -6.65 12.49 13.03
N ALA A 91 -6.62 13.57 13.81
CA ALA A 91 -5.91 13.63 15.10
C ALA A 91 -6.54 12.77 16.21
N GLU A 92 -7.81 12.38 16.05
CA GLU A 92 -8.53 11.51 16.99
C GLU A 92 -8.44 10.03 16.59
N CYS A 93 -7.93 9.74 15.38
CA CYS A 93 -7.91 8.40 14.83
C CYS A 93 -6.72 7.59 15.36
N THR A 94 -6.90 6.27 15.42
CA THR A 94 -5.83 5.34 15.84
C THR A 94 -5.23 4.63 14.63
N PRO A 95 -3.89 4.63 14.43
CA PRO A 95 -3.24 3.84 13.39
C PRO A 95 -3.57 2.34 13.50
N ILE A 96 -4.02 1.72 12.41
CA ILE A 96 -4.40 0.28 12.37
C ILE A 96 -3.75 -0.50 11.22
N GLY A 97 -3.24 0.17 10.20
CA GLY A 97 -2.56 -0.49 9.09
C GLY A 97 -1.90 0.48 8.11
N SER A 98 -1.54 -0.06 6.96
CA SER A 98 -1.10 0.69 5.80
C SER A 98 -1.79 0.17 4.53
N VAL A 99 -1.93 1.06 3.55
CA VAL A 99 -2.39 0.75 2.20
C VAL A 99 -1.49 1.47 1.20
N SER A 100 -1.16 0.84 0.09
CA SER A 100 -0.15 1.37 -0.83
C SER A 100 -0.51 1.21 -2.29
N LEU A 101 -0.05 2.14 -3.11
CA LEU A 101 0.13 1.95 -4.54
C LEU A 101 1.64 2.01 -4.83
N MET A 102 2.24 0.90 -5.22
CA MET A 102 3.67 0.81 -5.47
C MET A 102 3.95 0.39 -6.90
N ARG A 103 5.02 0.90 -7.52
CA ARG A 103 5.43 0.48 -8.88
C ARG A 103 6.79 -0.19 -8.91
N GLY A 104 7.45 -0.29 -7.76
CA GLY A 104 8.89 -0.53 -7.68
C GLY A 104 9.71 0.71 -8.05
N GLU A 105 10.99 0.49 -8.31
CA GLU A 105 11.95 1.53 -8.69
C GLU A 105 12.56 1.26 -10.06
N PRO A 106 12.86 2.31 -10.85
CA PRO A 106 13.61 2.18 -12.08
C PRO A 106 14.94 1.43 -11.87
N PRO A 107 15.38 0.59 -12.84
CA PRO A 107 14.76 0.34 -14.14
C PRO A 107 13.65 -0.73 -14.12
N ASN A 108 13.37 -1.34 -12.96
CA ASN A 108 12.47 -2.49 -12.85
C ASN A 108 11.01 -2.11 -12.53
N ALA A 109 10.69 -0.82 -12.55
CA ALA A 109 9.36 -0.35 -12.20
C ALA A 109 8.33 -0.72 -13.27
N TYR A 110 7.14 -1.15 -12.85
CA TYR A 110 6.01 -1.36 -13.74
C TYR A 110 5.40 -0.04 -14.20
N LEU A 111 4.62 -0.08 -15.28
CA LEU A 111 3.90 1.10 -15.79
C LEU A 111 2.61 1.39 -15.00
N ALA A 112 2.05 0.39 -14.31
CA ALA A 112 0.90 0.53 -13.42
C ALA A 112 1.28 0.12 -11.98
N PRO A 113 0.75 0.78 -10.94
CA PRO A 113 0.99 0.41 -9.55
C PRO A 113 0.28 -0.89 -9.14
N ASP A 114 0.86 -1.59 -8.19
CA ASP A 114 0.21 -2.65 -7.42
C ASP A 114 -0.38 -2.11 -6.11
N ILE A 115 -1.60 -2.56 -5.81
CA ILE A 115 -2.29 -2.28 -4.54
C ILE A 115 -1.81 -3.24 -3.45
N GLY A 116 -1.24 -2.68 -2.39
CA GLY A 116 -0.78 -3.42 -1.21
C GLY A 116 -1.52 -2.97 0.05
N TYR A 117 -1.56 -3.85 1.05
CA TYR A 117 -2.13 -3.55 2.36
C TYR A 117 -1.51 -4.42 3.45
N ALA A 118 -1.36 -3.86 4.65
CA ALA A 118 -0.96 -4.57 5.85
C ALA A 118 -1.73 -4.00 7.05
N PHE A 119 -2.25 -4.86 7.92
CA PHE A 119 -3.01 -4.44 9.09
C PHE A 119 -2.51 -5.18 10.33
N LEU A 120 -2.68 -4.56 11.50
CA LEU A 120 -2.41 -5.24 12.76
C LEU A 120 -3.28 -6.51 12.87
N PRO A 121 -2.77 -7.61 13.45
CA PRO A 121 -3.54 -8.85 13.56
C PRO A 121 -4.92 -8.69 14.22
N THR A 122 -5.02 -7.79 15.21
CA THR A 122 -6.27 -7.47 15.93
C THR A 122 -7.32 -6.77 15.05
N GLU A 123 -6.91 -6.24 13.90
CA GLU A 123 -7.73 -5.45 12.98
C GLU A 123 -8.08 -6.21 11.68
N THR A 124 -7.59 -7.45 11.55
CA THR A 124 -7.92 -8.33 10.42
C THR A 124 -9.37 -8.84 10.51
N GLY A 125 -9.95 -9.24 9.36
CA GLY A 125 -11.32 -9.78 9.30
C GLY A 125 -12.46 -8.76 9.43
N LYS A 126 -12.16 -7.48 9.73
CA LYS A 126 -13.14 -6.39 9.89
C LYS A 126 -13.48 -5.61 8.61
N GLY A 127 -12.88 -6.00 7.48
CA GLY A 127 -13.09 -5.40 6.17
C GLY A 127 -12.27 -4.14 5.88
N TYR A 128 -11.40 -3.69 6.80
CA TYR A 128 -10.63 -2.45 6.64
C TYR A 128 -9.68 -2.46 5.44
N ALA A 129 -9.06 -3.59 5.11
CA ALA A 129 -8.22 -3.68 3.91
C ALA A 129 -9.00 -3.41 2.62
N THR A 130 -10.21 -3.95 2.49
CA THR A 130 -11.08 -3.70 1.34
C THR A 130 -11.50 -2.24 1.28
N GLU A 131 -11.92 -1.66 2.40
CA GLU A 131 -12.33 -0.26 2.47
C GLU A 131 -11.19 0.70 2.14
N ALA A 132 -10.01 0.50 2.74
CA ALA A 132 -8.84 1.33 2.52
C ALA A 132 -8.36 1.26 1.05
N ALA A 133 -8.33 0.07 0.46
CA ALA A 133 -7.94 -0.13 -0.92
C ALA A 133 -8.93 0.54 -1.91
N LEU A 134 -10.23 0.42 -1.67
CA LEU A 134 -11.24 1.10 -2.50
C LEU A 134 -11.13 2.62 -2.40
N ALA A 135 -10.94 3.16 -1.19
CA ALA A 135 -10.77 4.60 -0.98
C ALA A 135 -9.51 5.13 -1.68
N LEU A 136 -8.36 4.43 -1.52
CA LEU A 136 -7.12 4.81 -2.18
C LEU A 136 -7.21 4.72 -3.71
N MET A 137 -7.77 3.62 -4.25
CA MET A 137 -7.96 3.48 -5.71
C MET A 137 -8.92 4.53 -6.26
N GLY A 138 -9.98 4.86 -5.53
CA GLY A 138 -10.93 5.91 -5.89
C GLY A 138 -10.26 7.29 -5.94
N TYR A 139 -9.45 7.63 -4.93
CA TYR A 139 -8.65 8.84 -4.91
C TYR A 139 -7.63 8.87 -6.06
N ALA A 140 -6.85 7.80 -6.23
CA ALA A 140 -5.83 7.72 -7.26
C ALA A 140 -6.41 7.88 -8.67
N LYS A 141 -7.60 7.33 -8.92
CA LYS A 141 -8.31 7.51 -10.18
C LYS A 141 -8.77 8.96 -10.39
N ARG A 142 -9.44 9.56 -9.40
CA ARG A 142 -10.05 10.89 -9.53
C ARG A 142 -9.03 12.01 -9.54
N GLU A 143 -8.07 11.96 -8.62
CA GLU A 143 -7.16 13.07 -8.34
C GLU A 143 -5.80 12.89 -9.04
N LEU A 144 -5.36 11.64 -9.27
CA LEU A 144 -4.03 11.34 -9.80
C LEU A 144 -4.05 10.74 -11.22
N GLY A 145 -5.23 10.49 -11.79
CA GLY A 145 -5.38 9.92 -13.13
C GLY A 145 -4.89 8.47 -13.26
N VAL A 146 -4.82 7.71 -12.16
CA VAL A 146 -4.41 6.29 -12.18
C VAL A 146 -5.60 5.42 -12.58
N ASP A 147 -5.59 4.90 -13.79
CA ASP A 147 -6.65 4.07 -14.39
C ASP A 147 -6.33 2.57 -14.44
N SER A 148 -5.07 2.22 -14.15
CA SER A 148 -4.53 0.87 -14.24
C SER A 148 -3.92 0.51 -12.90
N VAL A 149 -4.39 -0.58 -12.28
CA VAL A 149 -3.94 -1.04 -10.96
C VAL A 149 -3.82 -2.57 -10.98
N PHE A 150 -2.64 -3.05 -10.61
CA PHE A 150 -2.36 -4.44 -10.33
C PHE A 150 -2.67 -4.79 -8.87
N GLY A 151 -2.76 -6.08 -8.59
CA GLY A 151 -2.71 -6.65 -7.26
C GLY A 151 -1.86 -7.92 -7.29
N PHE A 152 -0.84 -7.99 -6.45
CA PHE A 152 0.05 -9.14 -6.38
C PHE A 152 -0.04 -9.80 -5.01
N CYS A 153 -0.16 -11.12 -4.98
CA CYS A 153 -0.09 -11.87 -3.74
C CYS A 153 0.59 -13.22 -3.93
N GLY A 154 1.07 -13.81 -2.84
CA GLY A 154 1.59 -15.18 -2.88
C GLY A 154 0.51 -16.15 -3.36
N LYS A 155 0.91 -17.22 -4.06
CA LYS A 155 -0.04 -18.22 -4.59
C LYS A 155 -0.96 -18.84 -3.52
N ASP A 156 -0.48 -18.95 -2.29
CA ASP A 156 -1.20 -19.55 -1.16
C ASP A 156 -1.85 -18.48 -0.25
N ASP A 157 -1.73 -17.18 -0.59
CA ASP A 157 -2.28 -16.09 0.19
C ASP A 157 -3.76 -15.83 -0.16
N THR A 158 -4.61 -16.72 0.33
CA THR A 158 -6.06 -16.66 0.11
C THR A 158 -6.73 -15.43 0.74
N HIS A 159 -6.11 -14.80 1.75
CA HIS A 159 -6.66 -13.59 2.39
C HIS A 159 -6.52 -12.41 1.44
N SER A 160 -5.32 -12.20 0.91
CA SER A 160 -5.06 -11.15 -0.08
C SER A 160 -5.87 -11.38 -1.36
N ALA A 161 -5.91 -12.61 -1.89
CA ALA A 161 -6.72 -12.93 -3.07
C ALA A 161 -8.21 -12.56 -2.90
N ARG A 162 -8.80 -12.81 -1.71
CA ARG A 162 -10.19 -12.42 -1.41
C ARG A 162 -10.38 -10.91 -1.39
N VAL A 163 -9.43 -10.16 -0.83
CA VAL A 163 -9.49 -8.69 -0.84
C VAL A 163 -9.36 -8.18 -2.27
N LEU A 164 -8.40 -8.67 -3.06
CA LEU A 164 -8.21 -8.30 -4.48
C LEU A 164 -9.49 -8.52 -5.31
N ALA A 165 -10.17 -9.67 -5.12
CA ALA A 165 -11.46 -9.91 -5.76
C ALA A 165 -12.56 -8.93 -5.29
N LYS A 166 -12.64 -8.64 -3.98
CA LYS A 166 -13.64 -7.71 -3.42
C LYS A 166 -13.48 -6.27 -3.89
N ILE A 167 -12.25 -5.84 -4.16
CA ILE A 167 -11.97 -4.49 -4.69
C ILE A 167 -12.11 -4.42 -6.21
N GLY A 168 -12.58 -5.50 -6.85
CA GLY A 168 -12.95 -5.54 -8.27
C GLY A 168 -11.81 -5.90 -9.22
N LEU A 169 -10.67 -6.40 -8.72
CA LEU A 169 -9.62 -6.92 -9.59
C LEU A 169 -9.96 -8.34 -10.05
N GLU A 170 -9.50 -8.69 -11.25
CA GLU A 170 -9.65 -10.02 -11.85
C GLU A 170 -8.32 -10.76 -11.85
N PHE A 171 -8.36 -12.07 -11.56
CA PHE A 171 -7.19 -12.93 -11.65
C PHE A 171 -6.73 -13.07 -13.12
N ARG A 172 -5.44 -12.86 -13.35
CA ARG A 172 -4.76 -12.89 -14.67
C ARG A 172 -3.66 -13.96 -14.74
N GLY A 173 -3.69 -14.94 -13.84
CA GLY A 173 -2.72 -16.04 -13.81
C GLY A 173 -1.60 -15.84 -12.81
N GLN A 174 -0.55 -16.65 -12.94
CA GLN A 174 0.63 -16.64 -12.07
C GLN A 174 1.88 -16.32 -12.88
N LYS A 175 2.74 -15.46 -12.34
CA LYS A 175 3.99 -15.04 -12.99
C LYS A 175 5.10 -14.87 -11.97
N LYS A 176 6.35 -15.00 -12.43
CA LYS A 176 7.53 -14.65 -11.65
C LYS A 176 7.75 -13.15 -11.74
N LEU A 177 7.55 -12.44 -10.63
CA LEU A 177 7.63 -10.99 -10.61
C LEU A 177 9.03 -10.53 -10.25
N LYS A 178 9.68 -9.78 -11.15
CA LYS A 178 11.04 -9.24 -10.97
C LYS A 178 11.14 -8.39 -9.69
N VAL A 179 10.13 -7.57 -9.43
CA VAL A 179 10.05 -6.72 -8.22
C VAL A 179 9.99 -7.51 -6.90
N PHE A 180 9.63 -8.80 -6.96
CA PHE A 180 9.61 -9.70 -5.79
C PHE A 180 10.74 -10.74 -5.83
N GLY A 181 11.82 -10.47 -6.55
CA GLY A 181 12.98 -11.36 -6.64
C GLY A 181 12.72 -12.62 -7.46
N GLY A 182 11.79 -12.56 -8.42
CA GLY A 182 11.44 -13.69 -9.29
C GLY A 182 10.54 -14.74 -8.63
N ARG A 183 9.93 -14.42 -7.48
CA ARG A 183 8.94 -15.28 -6.82
C ARG A 183 7.68 -15.39 -7.68
N GLU A 184 7.17 -16.60 -7.80
CA GLU A 184 5.89 -16.86 -8.44
C GLU A 184 4.75 -16.30 -7.60
N SER A 185 3.97 -15.40 -8.19
CA SER A 185 2.90 -14.67 -7.52
C SER A 185 1.64 -14.70 -8.37
N ALA A 186 0.48 -14.72 -7.73
CA ALA A 186 -0.80 -14.49 -8.38
C ALA A 186 -0.87 -13.03 -8.84
N VAL A 187 -1.23 -12.85 -10.11
CA VAL A 187 -1.40 -11.54 -10.73
C VAL A 187 -2.88 -11.24 -10.85
N TRP A 188 -3.28 -10.10 -10.32
CA TRP A 188 -4.62 -9.54 -10.43
C TRP A 188 -4.53 -8.17 -11.09
N ALA A 189 -5.54 -7.78 -11.86
CA ALA A 189 -5.57 -6.51 -12.56
C ALA A 189 -7.00 -5.97 -12.66
N LEU A 190 -7.14 -4.65 -12.80
CA LEU A 190 -8.44 -4.06 -13.09
C LEU A 190 -9.03 -4.63 -14.40
N PRO A 191 -10.35 -4.87 -14.48
CA PRO A 191 -10.99 -5.40 -15.69
C PRO A 191 -10.79 -4.54 -16.94
N THR A 192 -10.57 -3.24 -16.74
CA THR A 192 -10.34 -2.23 -17.78
C THR A 192 -8.93 -2.30 -18.39
N MET A 193 -8.00 -3.02 -17.76
CA MET A 193 -6.64 -3.17 -18.27
C MET A 193 -6.58 -4.15 -19.44
N SER A 194 -5.57 -3.98 -20.31
CA SER A 194 -5.27 -4.92 -21.40
C SER A 194 -5.11 -6.35 -20.89
N GLN A 195 -5.55 -7.35 -21.69
CA GLN A 195 -5.26 -8.76 -21.40
C GLN A 195 -3.77 -9.09 -21.59
N ASP A 196 -3.12 -8.41 -22.54
CA ASP A 196 -1.67 -8.44 -22.67
C ASP A 196 -1.04 -7.48 -21.64
N LEU A 197 -0.50 -8.05 -20.55
CA LEU A 197 0.09 -7.29 -19.46
C LEU A 197 1.50 -6.77 -19.76
N SER A 198 2.13 -7.20 -20.86
CA SER A 198 3.46 -6.71 -21.26
C SER A 198 3.44 -5.20 -21.58
N VAL A 199 2.28 -4.68 -22.00
CA VAL A 199 2.07 -3.22 -22.21
C VAL A 199 2.24 -2.41 -20.92
N TYR A 200 2.22 -3.07 -19.75
CA TYR A 200 2.46 -2.46 -18.45
C TYR A 200 3.86 -2.80 -17.86
N GLY A 201 4.75 -3.37 -18.68
CA GLY A 201 6.09 -3.81 -18.25
C GLY A 201 6.10 -5.14 -17.50
N LEU A 202 5.00 -5.90 -17.55
CA LEU A 202 4.86 -7.20 -16.91
C LEU A 202 4.97 -8.31 -17.97
N ASP A 203 6.22 -8.61 -18.32
CA ASP A 203 6.56 -9.60 -19.34
C ASP A 203 6.10 -11.04 -18.98
N ASN A 204 6.16 -11.95 -19.95
CA ASN A 204 5.97 -13.39 -19.74
C ASN A 204 7.18 -14.07 -19.09
#